data_AF-A0A8T2V6X5-F1
#
_entry.id   AF-A0A8T2V6X5-F1
#
_cell.length_a   1.000
_cell.length_b   1.000
_cell.length_c   1.000
_cell.angle_alpha   90.00
_cell.angle_beta   90.00
_cell.angle_gamma   90.00
#
_symmetry.space_group_name_H-M   'P 1'
#
loop_
_entity.id
_entity.type
_entity.pdbx_description
1 polymer ?
#
loop_
_entity_poly.entity_id
_entity_poly.type
_entity_poly.pdbx_seq_one_letter_code
_entity_poly.pdbx_strand_id
1 'polypeptide(L)'
;MENKQDLQTIRQAKLVNDNYGIEEGLMFTIHGVTSTQKIVDGPSKKWRSGRGAFQNIIPASTGVAKAVREVIPELKGKLTGFTLH
;
A
#
# COMPACT_ATOMS: atom_id res chain seq x y z
N MET A 1 -7.23 6.35 8.85
CA MET A 1 -7.71 6.05 7.49
C MET A 1 -7.71 7.37 6.75
N GLU A 2 -6.64 7.68 5.99
CA GLU A 2 -6.33 9.09 5.70
C GLU A 2 -6.15 9.46 4.23
N ASN A 3 -6.34 8.54 3.26
CA ASN A 3 -6.28 8.92 1.84
C ASN A 3 -7.35 8.26 0.96
N LYS A 4 -7.86 9.03 -0.02
CA LYS A 4 -8.88 8.58 -1.01
C LYS A 4 -8.46 7.32 -1.77
N GLN A 5 -7.16 7.12 -1.98
CA GLN A 5 -6.60 5.95 -2.65
C GLN A 5 -6.87 4.64 -1.88
N ASP A 6 -6.76 4.65 -0.56
CA ASP A 6 -6.97 3.46 0.28
C ASP A 6 -8.44 3.00 0.23
N LEU A 7 -9.36 3.96 0.24
CA LEU A 7 -10.80 3.71 0.12
C LEU A 7 -11.15 3.11 -1.26
N GLN A 8 -10.48 3.54 -2.32
CA GLN A 8 -10.70 3.01 -3.66
C GLN A 8 -10.29 1.53 -3.74
N THR A 9 -9.13 1.18 -3.19
CA THR A 9 -8.66 -0.22 -3.15
C THR A 9 -9.59 -1.12 -2.34
N ILE A 10 -10.09 -0.65 -1.19
CA ILE A 10 -11.06 -1.39 -0.38
C ILE A 10 -12.35 -1.67 -1.18
N ARG A 11 -12.86 -0.68 -1.92
CA ARG A 11 -14.06 -0.84 -2.76
C ARG A 11 -13.84 -1.86 -3.88
N GLN A 12 -12.68 -1.82 -4.52
CA GLN A 12 -12.32 -2.79 -5.57
C GLN A 12 -12.22 -4.21 -5.01
N ALA A 13 -11.53 -4.38 -3.88
CA ALA A 13 -11.42 -5.68 -3.21
C ALA A 13 -12.80 -6.25 -2.84
N LYS A 14 -13.70 -5.40 -2.35
CA LYS A 14 -15.09 -5.78 -2.07
C LYS A 14 -15.82 -6.26 -3.33
N LEU A 15 -15.81 -5.47 -4.40
CA LEU A 15 -16.50 -5.80 -5.65
C LEU A 15 -16.03 -7.14 -6.21
N VAL A 16 -14.72 -7.41 -6.18
CA VAL A 16 -14.16 -8.67 -6.68
C VAL A 16 -14.55 -9.84 -5.77
N ASN A 17 -14.47 -9.66 -4.45
CA ASN A 17 -14.84 -10.71 -3.49
C ASN A 17 -16.33 -11.07 -3.60
N ASP A 18 -17.22 -10.08 -3.68
CA ASP A 18 -18.66 -10.29 -3.71
C ASP A 18 -19.12 -11.04 -4.98
N ASN A 19 -18.41 -10.89 -6.10
CA ASN A 19 -18.78 -11.51 -7.38
C ASN A 19 -18.05 -12.83 -7.69
N TYR A 20 -16.80 -12.96 -7.24
CA TYR A 20 -15.93 -14.06 -7.67
C TYR A 20 -15.32 -14.85 -6.51
N GLY A 21 -15.34 -14.31 -5.29
CA GLY A 21 -14.64 -14.88 -4.15
C GLY A 21 -13.13 -14.75 -4.29
N ILE A 22 -12.47 -14.09 -3.34
CA ILE A 22 -11.00 -14.04 -3.31
C ILE A 22 -10.50 -15.16 -2.40
N GLU A 23 -9.62 -16.02 -2.93
CA GLU A 23 -8.88 -17.01 -2.14
C GLU A 23 -7.55 -16.45 -1.64
N GLU A 24 -6.73 -15.91 -2.54
CA GLU A 24 -5.47 -15.23 -2.23
C GLU A 24 -5.22 -14.06 -3.20
N GLY A 25 -4.47 -13.04 -2.77
CA GLY A 25 -4.10 -11.95 -3.65
C GLY A 25 -2.97 -11.06 -3.14
N LEU A 26 -2.20 -10.55 -4.10
CA LEU A 26 -1.13 -9.58 -3.88
C LEU A 26 -1.56 -8.22 -4.45
N MET A 27 -1.50 -7.18 -3.63
CA MET A 27 -1.73 -5.80 -4.07
C MET A 27 -0.44 -4.99 -3.98
N PHE A 28 -0.23 -4.08 -4.92
CA PHE A 28 0.80 -3.06 -4.80
C PHE A 28 0.22 -1.71 -5.16
N THR A 29 0.70 -0.65 -4.51
CA THR A 29 0.35 0.72 -4.88
C THR A 29 1.57 1.42 -5.46
N ILE A 30 1.39 2.07 -6.60
CA ILE A 30 2.36 3.03 -7.15
C ILE A 30 1.92 4.40 -6.62
N HIS A 31 2.74 4.99 -5.76
CA HIS A 31 2.39 6.19 -5.01
C HIS A 31 3.27 7.34 -5.44
N GLY A 32 2.67 8.52 -5.64
CA GLY A 32 3.46 9.73 -5.92
C GLY A 32 4.41 10.08 -4.79
N VAL A 33 5.45 10.85 -5.09
CA VAL A 33 6.36 11.38 -4.06
C VAL A 33 5.55 12.30 -3.13
N THR A 34 5.74 12.14 -1.81
CA THR A 34 5.15 12.99 -0.77
C THR A 34 6.25 13.70 0.01
N SER A 35 5.85 14.64 0.88
CA SER A 35 6.76 15.36 1.78
C SER A 35 7.50 14.45 2.77
N THR A 36 7.04 13.20 2.96
CA THR A 36 7.67 12.25 3.88
C THR A 36 8.88 11.54 3.26
N GLN A 37 8.99 11.51 1.93
CA GLN A 37 10.17 10.99 1.25
C GLN A 37 11.22 12.10 1.10
N LYS A 38 12.49 11.70 1.08
CA LYS A 38 13.60 12.64 1.04
C LYS A 38 13.88 13.10 -0.38
N ILE A 39 14.17 14.38 -0.53
CA ILE A 39 14.56 14.97 -1.82
C ILE A 39 15.99 14.51 -2.20
N VAL A 40 16.86 14.37 -1.20
CA VAL A 40 18.25 13.90 -1.33
C VAL A 40 18.53 12.80 -0.31
N ASP A 41 19.56 12.00 -0.56
CA ASP A 41 19.96 10.92 0.35
C ASP A 41 20.25 11.48 1.76
N GLY A 42 19.80 10.77 2.81
CA GLY A 42 20.10 11.19 4.19
C GLY A 42 19.64 10.20 5.27
N PRO A 43 19.92 10.49 6.56
CA PRO A 43 19.76 9.55 7.67
C PRO A 43 18.31 9.07 7.88
N SER A 44 18.06 7.77 7.80
CA SER A 44 16.72 7.20 7.98
C SER A 44 16.80 5.91 8.79
N LYS A 45 15.80 5.65 9.65
CA LYS A 45 15.65 4.35 10.32
C LYS A 45 15.41 3.22 9.31
N LYS A 46 14.69 3.51 8.23
CA LYS A 46 14.48 2.58 7.12
C LYS A 46 15.47 2.94 6.01
N TRP A 47 16.45 2.07 5.76
CA TRP A 47 17.53 2.33 4.80
C TRP A 47 17.04 2.69 3.40
N ARG A 48 15.94 2.07 2.92
CA ARG A 48 15.32 2.37 1.62
C ARG A 48 14.74 3.79 1.55
N SER A 49 14.07 4.23 2.60
CA SER A 49 13.48 5.58 2.69
C SER A 49 14.52 6.68 2.92
N GLY A 50 15.79 6.30 3.10
CA GLY A 50 16.91 7.25 3.16
C GLY A 50 17.38 7.73 1.80
N ARG A 51 16.87 7.17 0.69
CA ARG A 51 17.28 7.52 -0.66
C ARG A 51 16.45 8.69 -1.23
N GLY A 52 17.03 9.46 -2.15
CA GLY A 52 16.37 10.53 -2.89
C GLY A 52 15.21 9.99 -3.73
N ALA A 53 14.02 10.54 -3.53
CA ALA A 53 12.77 10.01 -4.05
C ALA A 53 12.58 10.19 -5.56
N PHE A 54 13.19 11.21 -6.15
CA PHE A 54 13.00 11.53 -7.57
C PHE A 54 13.82 10.65 -8.52
N GLN A 55 14.81 9.94 -8.00
CA GLN A 55 15.75 9.14 -8.78
C GLN A 55 15.65 7.64 -8.47
N ASN A 56 14.86 7.24 -7.48
CA ASN A 56 14.81 5.87 -6.99
C ASN A 56 13.38 5.37 -6.89
N ILE A 57 13.19 4.09 -7.17
CA ILE A 57 12.00 3.36 -6.73
C ILE A 57 12.22 2.95 -5.28
N ILE A 58 11.35 3.39 -4.37
CA ILE A 58 11.48 3.17 -2.93
C ILE A 58 10.36 2.23 -2.45
N PRO A 59 10.66 0.94 -2.22
CA PRO A 59 9.73 0.02 -1.59
C PRO A 59 9.44 0.42 -0.13
N ALA A 60 8.15 0.54 0.18
CA ALA A 60 7.63 0.90 1.49
C ALA A 60 6.47 -0.02 1.91
N SER A 61 6.24 -0.10 3.21
CA SER A 61 5.10 -0.80 3.79
C SER A 61 3.81 0.00 3.58
N THR A 62 2.73 -0.65 3.12
CA THR A 62 1.41 -0.04 2.97
C THR A 62 0.48 -0.35 4.15
N GLY A 63 -0.37 0.61 4.51
CA GLY A 63 -1.43 0.41 5.50
C GLY A 63 -2.69 -0.26 4.92
N VAL A 64 -2.80 -0.36 3.60
CA VAL A 64 -4.05 -0.79 2.92
C VAL A 64 -4.40 -2.24 3.26
N ALA A 65 -3.42 -3.14 3.29
CA ALA A 65 -3.68 -4.54 3.65
C ALA A 65 -4.23 -4.67 5.09
N LYS A 66 -3.83 -3.77 6.01
CA LYS A 66 -4.41 -3.73 7.36
C LYS A 66 -5.85 -3.22 7.32
N ALA A 67 -6.10 -2.14 6.59
CA ALA A 67 -7.43 -1.54 6.47
C ALA A 67 -8.45 -2.49 5.81
N VAL A 68 -8.06 -3.23 4.76
CA VAL A 68 -8.93 -4.22 4.11
C VAL A 68 -9.33 -5.32 5.08
N ARG A 69 -8.43 -5.78 5.96
CA ARG A 69 -8.74 -6.80 6.97
C ARG A 69 -9.72 -6.32 8.04
N GLU A 70 -9.69 -5.03 8.36
CA GLU A 70 -10.60 -4.40 9.32
C GLU A 70 -11.98 -4.15 8.70
N VAL A 71 -12.05 -3.76 7.43
CA VAL A 71 -13.31 -3.41 6.74
C VAL A 71 -14.02 -4.63 6.12
N ILE A 72 -13.26 -5.63 5.65
CA ILE A 72 -13.78 -6.84 4.99
C ILE A 72 -13.16 -8.07 5.68
N PRO A 73 -13.78 -8.58 6.77
CA PRO A 73 -13.20 -9.65 7.59
C PRO A 73 -12.93 -10.96 6.83
N GLU A 74 -13.72 -11.25 5.79
CA GLU A 74 -13.57 -12.44 4.94
C GLU A 74 -12.26 -12.49 4.16
N LEU A 75 -11.65 -11.32 3.93
CA LEU A 75 -10.37 -11.17 3.24
C LEU A 75 -9.17 -11.22 4.22
N LYS A 76 -9.41 -11.51 5.50
CA LYS A 76 -8.36 -11.60 6.51
C LYS A 76 -7.41 -12.75 6.21
N GLY A 77 -6.12 -12.42 6.06
CA GLY A 77 -5.07 -13.38 5.73
C GLY A 77 -4.91 -13.67 4.24
N LYS A 78 -5.90 -13.32 3.41
CA LYS A 78 -5.91 -13.59 1.98
C LYS A 78 -5.21 -12.52 1.14
N LEU A 79 -5.18 -11.29 1.64
CA LEU A 79 -4.58 -10.16 0.94
C LEU A 79 -3.33 -9.64 1.67
N THR A 80 -2.27 -9.43 0.88
CA THR A 80 -1.00 -8.80 1.30
C THR A 80 -0.54 -7.79 0.26
N GLY A 81 0.37 -6.89 0.63
CA GLY A 81 0.86 -5.89 -0.30
C GLY A 81 1.93 -4.93 0.20
N PHE A 82 2.46 -4.14 -0.73
CA PHE A 82 3.49 -3.13 -0.49
C PHE A 82 3.29 -1.90 -1.39
N THR A 83 3.97 -0.81 -1.09
CA THR A 83 3.94 0.43 -1.87
C THR A 83 5.29 0.65 -2.53
N LEU A 84 5.25 1.19 -3.74
CA LEU A 84 6.42 1.72 -4.45
C LEU A 84 6.22 3.23 -4.56
N HIS A 85 7.16 3.99 -4.01
CA HIS A 85 7.31 5.42 -4.28
C HIS A 85 8.32 5.64 -5.38
#